data_AF-A0AAP8Z2M2-F1
#
_entry.id   AF-A0AAP8Z2M2-F1
#
_cell.length_a   1.000
_cell.length_b   1.000
_cell.length_c   1.000
_cell.angle_alpha   90.00
_cell.angle_beta   90.00
_cell.angle_gamma   90.00
#
_symmetry.space_group_name_H-M   'P 1'
#
loop_
_entity.id
_entity.type
_entity.pdbx_description
1 polymer ?
#
loop_
_entity_poly.entity_id
_entity_poly.type
_entity_poly.pdbx_seq_one_letter_code
_entity_poly.pdbx_strand_id
1 'polypeptide(L)'
;MNSIDDVRNKLAISTEFKTADLYKVEFTVKPGVGVREGTAGDMWDAKQETRLLGGAHQVTFMDKTPRTNPEFYTLDIDSLRVLKWLI
;
A
#
# COMPACT_ATOMS: atom_id res chain seq x y z
N MET A 1 2.04 9.29 2.27
CA MET A 1 2.00 8.01 3.00
C MET A 1 3.33 7.88 3.75
N ASN A 2 3.41 8.44 4.95
CA ASN A 2 4.68 8.61 5.67
C ASN A 2 4.70 7.98 7.07
N SER A 3 3.56 7.46 7.54
CA SER A 3 3.42 6.81 8.83
C SER A 3 2.55 5.56 8.74
N ILE A 4 2.55 4.75 9.79
CA ILE A 4 1.60 3.65 9.93
C ILE A 4 0.16 4.20 9.95
N ASP A 5 -0.10 5.31 10.64
CA ASP A 5 -1.43 5.94 10.68
C ASP A 5 -1.96 6.32 9.31
N ASP A 6 -1.10 6.85 8.43
CA ASP A 6 -1.48 7.14 7.05
C ASP A 6 -1.92 5.86 6.34
N VAL A 7 -1.15 4.77 6.47
CA VAL A 7 -1.44 3.50 5.79
C VAL A 7 -2.73 2.88 6.31
N ARG A 8 -2.93 2.87 7.62
CA ARG A 8 -4.14 2.32 8.23
C ARG A 8 -5.35 3.15 7.87
N ASN A 9 -5.31 4.45 8.12
CA ASN A 9 -6.51 5.29 8.05
C ASN A 9 -6.82 5.79 6.64
N LYS A 10 -5.81 6.08 5.80
CA LYS A 10 -6.03 6.66 4.45
C LYS A 10 -6.10 5.61 3.34
N LEU A 11 -5.36 4.50 3.47
CA LEU A 11 -5.46 3.37 2.53
C LEU A 11 -6.39 2.25 3.03
N ALA A 12 -6.97 2.39 4.23
CA ALA A 12 -7.87 1.41 4.83
C ALA A 12 -7.26 0.00 4.93
N ILE A 13 -5.96 -0.10 5.27
CA ILE A 13 -5.28 -1.40 5.42
C ILE A 13 -5.44 -1.89 6.86
N SER A 14 -6.38 -2.80 7.09
CA SER A 14 -6.63 -3.42 8.41
C SER A 14 -5.42 -4.18 8.97
N THR A 15 -5.29 -4.17 10.30
CA THR A 15 -4.28 -4.94 11.04
C THR A 15 -4.47 -6.46 10.91
N GLU A 16 -5.63 -6.93 10.46
CA GLU A 16 -5.87 -8.33 10.11
C GLU A 16 -5.05 -8.79 8.90
N PHE A 17 -4.94 -7.94 7.86
CA PHE A 17 -4.26 -8.30 6.62
C PHE A 17 -2.75 -8.10 6.68
N LYS A 18 -2.28 -7.17 7.52
CA LYS A 18 -0.87 -6.84 7.67
C LYS A 18 -0.52 -6.68 9.14
N THR A 19 0.06 -7.72 9.71
CA THR A 19 0.41 -7.80 11.15
C THR A 19 1.86 -7.47 11.46
N ALA A 20 2.75 -7.55 10.47
CA ALA A 20 4.17 -7.24 10.60
C ALA A 20 4.49 -5.77 10.33
N ASP A 21 5.75 -5.39 10.52
CA ASP A 21 6.26 -4.06 10.19
C ASP A 21 5.94 -3.69 8.75
N LEU A 22 5.51 -2.44 8.56
CA LEU A 22 5.20 -1.90 7.26
C LEU A 22 6.41 -1.15 6.73
N TYR A 23 6.78 -1.47 5.49
CA TYR A 23 7.87 -0.79 4.79
C TYR A 23 7.30 0.03 3.64
N LYS A 24 7.85 1.22 3.45
CA LYS A 24 7.65 2.04 2.27
C LYS A 24 8.85 1.86 1.36
N VAL A 25 8.58 1.70 0.07
CA VAL A 25 9.59 1.70 -0.99
C VAL A 25 8.98 2.36 -2.22
N GLU A 26 9.82 3.00 -3.01
CA GLU A 26 9.48 3.65 -4.26
C GLU A 26 10.00 2.79 -5.42
N PHE A 27 9.21 2.71 -6.48
CA PHE A 27 9.55 1.95 -7.67
C PHE A 27 8.94 2.60 -8.90
N THR A 28 9.55 2.37 -10.05
CA THR A 28 9.03 2.79 -11.36
C THR A 28 8.44 1.59 -12.09
N VAL A 29 7.29 1.79 -12.73
CA VAL A 29 6.60 0.78 -13.54
C VAL A 29 6.80 1.07 -15.02
N LYS A 30 7.27 0.07 -15.78
CA LYS A 30 7.44 0.17 -17.24
C LYS A 30 6.09 0.07 -17.97
N PRO A 31 5.97 0.63 -19.18
CA PRO A 31 4.76 0.50 -19.99
C PRO A 31 4.33 -0.96 -20.21
N GLY A 32 3.01 -1.20 -20.27
CA GLY A 32 2.44 -2.51 -20.58
C GLY A 32 1.99 -3.34 -19.37
N VAL A 33 2.11 -2.80 -18.15
CA VAL A 33 1.49 -3.32 -16.92
C VAL A 33 0.03 -2.87 -16.83
N GLY A 34 -0.88 -3.79 -16.52
CA GLY A 34 -2.29 -3.47 -16.30
C GLY A 34 -2.51 -2.96 -14.88
N VAL A 35 -2.96 -1.71 -14.75
CA VAL A 35 -3.31 -1.10 -13.46
C VAL A 35 -4.78 -0.73 -13.40
N ARG A 36 -5.35 -0.75 -12.20
CA ARG A 36 -6.62 -0.11 -11.87
C ARG A 36 -6.36 0.96 -10.82
N GLU A 37 -6.83 2.16 -11.09
CA GLU A 37 -6.75 3.29 -10.15
C GLU A 37 -8.10 3.54 -9.50
N GLY A 38 -8.06 4.11 -8.30
CA GLY A 38 -9.27 4.54 -7.60
C GLY A 38 -8.96 5.15 -6.24
N THR A 39 -10.02 5.42 -5.49
CA THR A 39 -9.93 5.86 -4.10
C THR A 39 -10.14 4.66 -3.18
N ALA A 40 -9.33 4.54 -2.13
CA ALA A 40 -9.55 3.54 -1.09
C ALA A 40 -10.89 3.80 -0.40
N GLY A 41 -11.76 2.79 -0.40
CA GLY A 41 -13.02 2.83 0.36
C GLY A 41 -12.77 2.66 1.86
N ASP A 42 -13.82 2.83 2.65
CA ASP A 42 -13.74 2.59 4.08
C ASP A 42 -13.77 1.09 4.41
N MET A 43 -13.17 0.73 5.55
CA MET A 43 -13.04 -0.65 6.00
C MET A 43 -13.26 -0.75 7.51
N TRP A 44 -13.81 -1.87 7.96
CA TRP A 44 -13.83 -2.22 9.38
C TRP A 44 -12.60 -3.06 9.71
N ASP A 45 -11.78 -2.61 10.66
CA ASP A 45 -10.74 -3.43 11.29
C ASP A 45 -11.39 -4.12 12.49
N ALA A 46 -11.69 -5.42 12.37
CA ALA A 46 -12.34 -6.19 13.42
C ALA A 46 -11.38 -6.56 14.56
N LYS A 47 -10.06 -6.55 14.33
CA LYS A 47 -9.07 -6.79 15.39
C LYS A 47 -8.93 -5.58 16.32
N GLN A 48 -9.01 -4.37 15.78
CA GLN A 48 -8.98 -3.12 16.57
C GLN A 48 -10.38 -2.56 16.86
N GLU A 49 -11.43 -3.18 16.33
CA GLU A 49 -12.83 -2.75 16.45
C GLU A 49 -13.02 -1.27 16.06
N THR A 50 -12.41 -0.86 14.94
CA THR A 50 -12.43 0.54 14.48
C THR A 50 -12.71 0.67 12.98
N ARG A 51 -13.30 1.81 12.60
CA ARG A 51 -13.53 2.18 11.19
C ARG A 51 -12.31 2.89 10.64
N LEU A 52 -11.75 2.36 9.56
CA LEU A 52 -10.71 2.98 8.75
C LEU A 52 -11.39 3.71 7.59
N LEU A 53 -11.23 5.03 7.49
CA LEU A 53 -12.02 5.86 6.57
C LEU A 53 -11.61 5.74 5.10
N GLY A 54 -10.36 5.36 4.83
CA GLY A 54 -9.82 5.36 3.48
C GLY A 54 -9.65 6.78 2.93
N GLY A 55 -9.91 6.95 1.64
CA GLY A 55 -9.91 8.25 0.96
C GLY A 55 -8.63 8.63 0.23
N ALA A 56 -7.53 7.86 0.38
CA ALA A 56 -6.36 8.06 -0.47
C ALA A 56 -6.54 7.44 -1.86
N HIS A 57 -5.84 8.01 -2.85
CA HIS A 57 -5.64 7.35 -4.14
C HIS A 57 -4.86 6.05 -3.95
N GLN A 58 -5.30 5.02 -4.65
CA GLN A 58 -4.69 3.69 -4.66
C GLN A 58 -4.58 3.16 -6.08
N VAL A 59 -3.60 2.28 -6.28
CA VAL A 59 -3.34 1.58 -7.53
C VAL A 59 -3.25 0.09 -7.26
N THR A 60 -4.02 -0.70 -8.01
CA THR A 60 -4.01 -2.16 -7.96
C THR A 60 -3.44 -2.71 -9.26
N PHE A 61 -2.44 -3.59 -9.18
CA PHE A 61 -1.90 -4.32 -10.33
C PHE A 61 -2.85 -5.46 -10.72
N MET A 62 -3.39 -5.40 -11.93
CA MET A 62 -4.38 -6.35 -12.45
C MET A 62 -3.77 -7.36 -13.43
N ASP A 63 -2.72 -6.95 -14.16
CA ASP A 63 -2.00 -7.79 -15.12
C ASP A 63 -0.49 -7.48 -15.08
N LYS A 64 0.34 -8.50 -15.29
CA LYS A 64 1.81 -8.44 -15.21
C LYS A 64 2.30 -7.83 -13.89
N THR A 65 1.85 -8.44 -12.79
CA THR A 65 2.17 -8.01 -11.42
C THR A 65 3.66 -8.13 -11.10
N PRO A 66 4.17 -7.45 -10.05
CA PRO A 66 5.57 -7.59 -9.65
C PRO A 66 6.00 -9.03 -9.35
N ARG A 67 5.04 -9.88 -8.95
CA ARG A 67 5.31 -11.30 -8.64
C ARG A 67 5.54 -12.14 -9.89
N THR A 68 4.82 -11.85 -10.98
CA THR A 68 4.84 -12.67 -12.21
C THR A 68 5.75 -12.10 -13.28
N ASN A 69 5.96 -10.77 -13.27
CA ASN A 69 6.67 -10.02 -14.30
C ASN A 69 7.56 -8.94 -13.66
N PRO A 70 8.50 -9.33 -12.78
CA PRO A 70 9.36 -8.38 -12.06
C PRO A 70 10.20 -7.50 -13.00
N GLU A 71 10.47 -7.95 -14.22
CA GLU A 71 11.21 -7.19 -15.24
C GLU A 71 10.57 -5.86 -15.64
N PHE A 72 9.27 -5.66 -15.35
CA PHE A 72 8.56 -4.41 -15.57
C PHE A 72 8.72 -3.39 -14.43
N TYR A 73 9.40 -3.74 -13.34
CA TYR A 73 9.49 -2.91 -12.15
C TYR A 73 10.95 -2.62 -11.81
N THR A 74 11.28 -1.35 -11.61
CA THR A 74 12.59 -0.92 -11.13
C THR A 74 12.44 -0.36 -9.73
N LEU A 75 13.00 -1.05 -8.73
CA LEU A 75 13.00 -0.63 -7.34
C LEU A 75 14.09 0.41 -7.07
N ASP A 76 13.76 1.47 -6.36
CA ASP A 76 14.77 2.30 -5.72
C ASP A 76 15.06 1.74 -4.31
N ILE A 77 16.16 1.01 -4.16
CA ILE A 77 16.51 0.39 -2.88
C ILE A 77 16.82 1.44 -1.81
N ASP A 78 17.35 2.59 -2.22
CA ASP A 78 17.72 3.67 -1.31
C ASP A 78 16.49 4.39 -0.77
N SER A 79 15.29 4.15 -1.33
CA SER A 79 14.02 4.63 -0.80
C SER A 79 13.42 3.76 0.32
N LEU A 80 13.98 2.58 0.59
CA LEU A 80 13.43 1.63 1.56
C LEU A 80 13.44 2.22 2.98
N ARG A 81 12.27 2.39 3.58
CA ARG A 81 12.13 2.88 4.96
C ARG A 81 11.08 2.08 5.72
N VAL A 82 11.35 1.79 6.98
CA VAL A 82 10.32 1.28 7.90
C VAL A 82 9.38 2.43 8.28
N LEU A 83 8.08 2.18 8.20
CA LEU A 83 7.07 3.13 8.64
C LEU A 83 6.92 3.05 10.16
N LYS A 84 6.72 4.21 10.78
CA LYS A 84 6.52 4.36 12.23
C LYS A 84 5.15 4.97 12.51
N TRP A 85 4.64 4.75 13.71
CA TRP A 85 3.51 5.51 14.24
C TRP A 85 3.91 6.98 14.39
N LEU A 86 2.97 7.91 14.20
CA LEU A 86 3.18 9.28 14.63
C LEU A 86 3.07 9.29 16.16
N ILE A 87 4.16 9.69 16.84
CA ILE A 87 4.18 9.92 18.28
C ILE A 87 3.74 11.34 18.55
#